data_AF-A0ABD3K3S5-F1
#
_entry.id   AF-A0ABD3K3S5-F1
#
_cell.length_a   1.000
_cell.length_b   1.000
_cell.length_c   1.000
_cell.angle_alpha   90.00
_cell.angle_beta   90.00
_cell.angle_gamma   90.00
#
_symmetry.space_group_name_H-M   'P 1'
#
loop_
_entity.id
_entity.type
_entity.pdbx_description
1 polymer ?
#
loop_
_entity_poly.entity_id
_entity_poly.type
_entity_poly.pdbx_seq_one_letter_code
_entity_poly.pdbx_strand_id
1 'polypeptide(L)'
;MLPDPICSLCNTHPETTEHLFLLYKWTKNIWIDPWINLNCKPNFITRFDKWLLESFVGDKDLPERELVATVLWFVWKARNNSIFRAKQLNPNTIVDLAQAHLQNFNRWRHKTKDGKPTDQHLQRRWRPPKEGRMKLNVDGS
;
A
#
# COMPACT_ATOMS: atom_id res chain seq x y z
N MET A 1 2.52 -26.56 -10.03
CA MET A 1 2.38 -25.49 -11.03
C MET A 1 3.31 -24.38 -10.61
N LEU A 2 4.27 -24.01 -11.45
CA LEU A 2 5.01 -22.76 -11.25
C LEU A 2 4.06 -21.59 -11.54
N PRO A 3 4.13 -20.48 -10.79
CA PRO A 3 3.36 -19.29 -11.12
C PRO A 3 3.69 -18.87 -12.55
N ASP A 4 2.68 -18.48 -13.32
CA ASP A 4 2.90 -17.85 -14.62
C ASP A 4 3.79 -16.62 -14.38
N PRO A 5 4.95 -16.49 -15.05
CA PRO A 5 5.80 -15.33 -14.89
C PRO A 5 5.12 -14.06 -15.41
N ILE A 6 4.01 -14.14 -16.14
CA ILE A 6 3.29 -13.01 -16.71
C ILE A 6 2.29 -12.41 -15.70
N CYS A 7 2.29 -11.07 -15.62
CA CYS A 7 1.36 -10.31 -14.81
C CYS A 7 -0.09 -10.57 -15.22
N SER A 8 -0.89 -11.09 -14.30
CA SER A 8 -2.30 -11.45 -14.56
C SER A 8 -3.21 -10.25 -14.83
N LEU A 9 -2.73 -9.03 -14.57
CA LEU A 9 -3.49 -7.79 -14.85
C LEU A 9 -3.25 -7.25 -16.26
N CYS A 10 -2.05 -7.44 -16.81
CA CYS A 10 -1.67 -6.87 -18.11
C CYS A 10 -1.50 -7.92 -19.20
N ASN A 11 -1.34 -9.20 -18.82
CA ASN A 11 -1.17 -10.37 -19.70
C ASN A 11 -0.08 -10.22 -20.77
N THR A 12 0.93 -9.36 -20.54
CA THR A 12 1.91 -8.99 -21.57
C THR A 12 3.35 -8.86 -21.04
N HIS A 13 3.54 -8.58 -19.76
CA HIS A 13 4.87 -8.34 -19.19
C HIS A 13 5.09 -9.26 -17.99
N PRO A 14 6.35 -9.58 -17.67
CA PRO A 14 6.68 -10.30 -16.44
C PRO A 14 6.11 -9.60 -15.21
N GLU A 15 5.60 -10.38 -14.26
CA GLU A 15 5.12 -9.87 -12.99
C GLU A 15 6.31 -9.54 -12.08
N THR A 16 6.67 -8.26 -12.04
CA THR A 16 7.67 -7.72 -11.10
C THR A 16 7.05 -6.66 -10.20
N THR A 17 7.69 -6.38 -9.06
CA THR A 17 7.27 -5.30 -8.15
C THR A 17 7.24 -3.96 -8.89
N GLU A 18 8.26 -3.66 -9.69
CA GLU A 18 8.34 -2.43 -10.49
C GLU A 18 7.21 -2.38 -11.53
N HIS A 19 6.92 -3.49 -12.20
CA HIS A 19 5.81 -3.56 -13.15
C HIS A 19 4.48 -3.26 -12.45
N LEU A 20 4.17 -4.00 -11.39
CA LEU A 20 2.88 -3.89 -10.69
C LEU A 20 2.67 -2.52 -10.05
N PHE A 21 3.68 -2.01 -9.34
CA PHE A 21 3.52 -0.82 -8.53
C PHE A 21 3.88 0.48 -9.23
N LEU A 22 4.62 0.46 -10.33
CA LEU A 22 5.16 1.69 -10.94
C LEU A 22 4.94 1.77 -12.45
N LEU A 23 5.15 0.67 -13.17
CA LEU A 23 5.32 0.73 -14.63
C LEU A 23 4.10 0.27 -15.44
N TYR A 24 3.21 -0.52 -14.85
CA TYR A 24 1.97 -0.94 -15.48
C TYR A 24 1.11 0.29 -15.82
N LYS A 25 0.50 0.30 -17.01
CA LYS A 25 -0.25 1.45 -17.55
C LYS A 25 -1.30 1.97 -16.56
N TRP A 26 -2.04 1.06 -15.92
CA TRP A 26 -3.03 1.43 -14.92
C TRP A 26 -2.40 2.13 -13.72
N THR A 27 -1.28 1.61 -13.21
CA THR A 27 -0.59 2.17 -12.05
C THR A 27 0.08 3.50 -12.38
N LYS A 28 0.65 3.65 -13.57
CA LYS A 28 1.20 4.93 -14.05
C LYS A 28 0.16 6.04 -14.05
N ASN A 29 -1.08 5.74 -14.47
CA ASN A 29 -2.16 6.72 -14.49
C ASN A 29 -2.51 7.25 -13.10
N ILE A 30 -2.30 6.45 -12.05
CA ILE A 30 -2.49 6.89 -10.66
C ILE A 30 -1.38 7.85 -10.27
N TRP A 31 -0.12 7.51 -10.56
CA TRP A 31 1.02 8.35 -10.16
C TRP A 31 1.03 9.74 -10.82
N ILE A 32 0.62 9.84 -12.08
CA ILE A 32 0.56 11.11 -12.82
C ILE A 32 -0.65 11.98 -12.46
N ASP A 33 -1.56 11.48 -11.62
CA ASP A 33 -2.72 12.27 -11.19
C ASP A 33 -2.24 13.59 -10.55
N PRO A 34 -2.88 14.75 -10.82
CA PRO A 34 -2.44 16.05 -10.31
C PRO A 34 -2.26 16.12 -8.78
N TRP A 35 -2.96 15.27 -8.02
CA TRP A 35 -2.84 15.21 -6.57
C TRP A 35 -1.57 14.49 -6.09
N ILE A 36 -0.98 13.65 -6.94
CA ILE A 36 0.23 12.87 -6.63
C ILE A 36 1.42 13.39 -7.45
N ASN A 37 1.22 13.78 -8.71
CA ASN A 37 2.19 14.43 -9.57
C ASN A 37 3.58 13.74 -9.61
N LEU A 38 3.59 12.41 -9.65
CA LEU A 38 4.80 11.60 -9.64
C LEU A 38 4.94 10.86 -10.98
N ASN A 39 6.05 11.08 -11.69
CA ASN A 39 6.24 10.46 -13.00
C ASN A 39 7.17 9.24 -12.94
N CYS A 40 6.57 8.05 -12.88
CA CYS A 40 7.28 6.76 -12.90
C CYS A 40 7.76 6.39 -14.31
N LYS A 41 8.92 6.91 -14.72
CA LYS A 41 9.53 6.60 -16.02
C LYS A 41 10.36 5.31 -15.98
N PRO A 42 10.18 4.36 -16.92
CA PRO A 42 10.91 3.09 -16.94
C PRO A 42 12.43 3.24 -16.88
N ASN A 43 12.98 4.22 -17.62
CA ASN A 43 14.43 4.43 -17.73
C ASN A 43 15.09 4.85 -16.40
N PHE A 44 14.31 5.26 -15.41
CA PHE A 44 14.79 5.70 -14.10
C PHE A 44 14.43 4.72 -12.98
N ILE A 45 13.66 3.67 -13.27
CA ILE A 45 13.21 2.68 -12.29
C ILE A 45 13.97 1.38 -12.55
N THR A 46 15.06 1.19 -11.81
CA THR A 46 15.85 -0.05 -11.83
C THR A 46 15.51 -0.97 -10.67
N ARG A 47 15.10 -0.39 -9.53
CA ARG A 47 14.88 -1.06 -8.26
C ARG A 47 13.77 -0.37 -7.47
N PHE A 48 12.75 -1.12 -7.07
CA PHE A 48 11.62 -0.60 -6.31
C PHE A 48 12.05 0.02 -4.97
N ASP A 49 12.99 -0.59 -4.24
CA ASP A 49 13.46 -0.09 -2.94
C ASP A 49 14.19 1.26 -3.06
N LYS A 50 14.98 1.43 -4.13
CA LYS A 50 15.61 2.72 -4.44
C LYS A 50 14.56 3.79 -4.74
N TRP A 51 13.59 3.49 -5.60
CA TRP A 51 12.51 4.42 -5.93
C TRP A 51 11.70 4.80 -4.68
N LEU A 52 11.42 3.83 -3.80
CA LEU A 52 10.69 4.07 -2.56
C LEU A 52 11.47 5.01 -1.62
N LEU A 53 12.77 4.78 -1.45
CA LEU A 53 13.62 5.62 -0.62
C LEU A 53 13.67 7.06 -1.15
N GLU A 54 13.86 7.24 -2.46
CA GLU A 54 13.88 8.56 -3.10
C GLU A 54 12.52 9.27 -2.95
N SER A 55 11.41 8.54 -3.12
CA SER A 55 10.06 9.07 -2.93
C SER A 55 9.78 9.49 -1.49
N PHE A 56 10.47 8.90 -0.52
CA PHE A 56 10.31 9.25 0.90
C PHE A 56 11.26 10.38 1.28
N VAL A 57 12.52 10.35 0.84
CA VAL A 57 13.56 11.28 1.29
C VAL A 57 13.60 12.58 0.48
N GLY A 58 12.96 12.63 -0.68
CA GLY A 58 13.09 13.76 -1.59
C GLY A 58 12.46 15.08 -1.13
N ASP A 59 12.61 16.08 -2.00
CA ASP A 59 12.30 17.49 -1.73
C ASP A 59 10.83 17.77 -1.43
N LYS A 60 10.54 18.98 -0.95
CA LYS A 60 9.18 19.45 -0.64
C LYS A 60 8.20 19.42 -1.83
N ASP A 61 8.72 19.29 -3.06
CA ASP A 61 7.93 19.18 -4.28
C ASP A 61 7.39 17.75 -4.52
N LEU A 62 7.82 16.77 -3.72
CA LEU A 62 7.29 15.41 -3.74
C LEU A 62 6.06 15.26 -2.83
N PRO A 63 5.17 14.30 -3.13
CA PRO A 63 4.07 13.94 -2.24
C PRO A 63 4.52 13.59 -0.83
N GLU A 64 3.63 13.83 0.13
CA GLU A 64 3.80 13.33 1.50
C GLU A 64 4.04 11.80 1.49
N ARG A 65 4.96 11.34 2.34
CA ARG A 65 5.35 9.93 2.43
C ARG A 65 4.15 9.03 2.73
N GLU A 66 3.25 9.53 3.57
CA GLU A 66 1.99 8.89 3.92
C GLU A 66 1.07 8.71 2.69
N LEU A 67 1.04 9.67 1.77
CA LEU A 67 0.29 9.55 0.52
C LEU A 67 0.89 8.48 -0.38
N VAL A 68 2.21 8.49 -0.59
CA VAL A 68 2.91 7.46 -1.39
C VAL A 68 2.65 6.06 -0.83
N ALA A 69 2.80 5.89 0.49
CA ALA A 69 2.53 4.61 1.16
C ALA A 69 1.07 4.16 1.00
N THR A 70 0.13 5.10 1.11
CA THR A 70 -1.31 4.82 0.98
C THR A 70 -1.67 4.41 -0.44
N VAL A 71 -1.11 5.07 -1.46
CA VAL A 71 -1.32 4.72 -2.87
C VAL A 71 -0.79 3.30 -3.15
N LEU A 72 0.43 2.98 -2.71
CA LEU A 72 1.00 1.63 -2.85
C LEU A 72 0.09 0.57 -2.23
N TRP A 73 -0.45 0.82 -1.04
CA TRP A 73 -1.38 -0.08 -0.37
C TRP A 73 -2.67 -0.30 -1.16
N PHE A 74 -3.27 0.76 -1.69
CA PHE A 74 -4.49 0.64 -2.49
C PHE A 74 -4.25 -0.02 -3.85
N VAL A 75 -3.08 0.19 -4.48
CA VAL A 75 -2.65 -0.54 -5.69
C VAL A 75 -2.58 -2.04 -5.40
N TRP A 76 -1.92 -2.44 -4.31
CA TRP A 76 -1.86 -3.85 -3.88
C TRP A 76 -3.25 -4.43 -3.63
N LYS A 77 -4.11 -3.68 -2.91
CA LYS A 77 -5.47 -4.11 -2.59
C LYS A 77 -6.33 -4.25 -3.84
N ALA A 78 -6.23 -3.33 -4.80
CA ALA A 78 -6.95 -3.37 -6.06
C ALA A 78 -6.53 -4.57 -6.91
N ARG A 79 -5.22 -4.84 -7.01
CA ARG A 79 -4.69 -6.05 -7.66
C ARG A 79 -5.29 -7.32 -7.06
N ASN A 80 -5.21 -7.46 -5.74
CA ASN A 80 -5.71 -8.66 -5.07
C ASN A 80 -7.22 -8.83 -5.26
N ASN A 81 -7.99 -7.74 -5.22
CA ASN A 81 -9.41 -7.79 -5.52
C ASN A 81 -9.70 -8.17 -6.98
N SER A 82 -8.88 -7.74 -7.93
CA SER A 82 -9.01 -8.15 -9.33
C SER A 82 -8.74 -9.65 -9.49
N ILE A 83 -7.64 -10.14 -8.93
CA ILE A 83 -7.22 -11.55 -9.06
C ILE A 83 -8.16 -12.50 -8.30
N PHE A 84 -8.45 -12.21 -7.03
CA PHE A 84 -9.16 -13.15 -6.16
C PHE A 84 -10.67 -12.92 -6.10
N ARG A 85 -11.18 -11.79 -6.60
CA ARG A 85 -12.61 -11.43 -6.53
C ARG A 85 -13.18 -10.90 -7.85
N ALA A 86 -12.43 -10.99 -8.95
CA ALA A 86 -12.84 -10.52 -10.28
C ALA A 86 -13.37 -9.06 -10.30
N LYS A 87 -12.87 -8.21 -9.40
CA LYS A 87 -13.25 -6.79 -9.36
C LYS A 87 -12.53 -6.00 -10.44
N GLN A 88 -13.26 -5.13 -11.13
CA GLN A 88 -12.69 -4.25 -12.14
C GLN A 88 -11.75 -3.21 -11.51
N LEU A 89 -10.64 -2.92 -12.20
CA LEU A 89 -9.67 -1.91 -11.80
C LEU A 89 -10.15 -0.52 -12.28
N ASN A 90 -10.23 0.45 -11.37
CA ASN A 90 -10.51 1.84 -11.70
C ASN A 90 -9.45 2.75 -11.07
N PRO A 91 -8.58 3.41 -11.86
CA PRO A 91 -7.45 4.17 -11.33
C PRO A 91 -7.90 5.42 -10.55
N ASN A 92 -8.95 6.11 -10.99
CA ASN A 92 -9.45 7.32 -10.31
C ASN A 92 -9.91 7.00 -8.89
N THR A 93 -10.51 5.82 -8.69
CA THR A 93 -10.93 5.39 -7.34
C THR A 93 -9.76 5.25 -6.37
N ILE A 94 -8.54 4.98 -6.84
CA ILE A 94 -7.38 4.81 -5.96
C ILE A 94 -6.93 6.13 -5.36
N VAL A 95 -6.92 7.20 -6.16
CA VAL A 95 -6.54 8.54 -5.71
C VAL A 95 -7.55 9.03 -4.67
N ASP A 96 -8.84 8.97 -4.99
CA ASP A 96 -9.92 9.35 -4.07
C ASP A 96 -9.86 8.56 -2.76
N LEU A 97 -9.67 7.24 -2.84
CA LEU A 97 -9.55 6.37 -1.66
C LEU A 97 -8.31 6.71 -0.83
N ALA A 98 -7.17 7.00 -1.48
CA ALA A 98 -5.95 7.35 -0.78
C ALA A 98 -6.08 8.67 -0.03
N GLN A 99 -6.67 9.68 -0.68
CA GLN A 99 -6.95 10.98 -0.05
C GLN A 99 -7.92 10.83 1.13
N ALA A 100 -9.04 10.14 0.94
CA ALA A 100 -10.04 9.93 1.98
C ALA A 100 -9.45 9.15 3.17
N HIS A 101 -8.59 8.15 2.88
CA HIS A 101 -7.90 7.38 3.91
C HIS A 101 -6.93 8.26 4.71
N LEU A 102 -6.13 9.10 4.03
CA LEU A 102 -5.18 9.99 4.69
C LEU A 102 -5.87 11.07 5.53
N GLN A 103 -6.95 11.66 5.02
CA GLN A 103 -7.78 12.60 5.78
C GLN A 103 -8.34 11.97 7.05
N ASN A 104 -8.87 10.75 6.94
CA ASN A 104 -9.37 10.01 8.11
C ASN A 104 -8.23 9.70 9.09
N PHE A 105 -7.09 9.20 8.61
CA PHE A 105 -5.93 8.92 9.46
C PHE A 105 -5.48 10.16 10.23
N ASN A 106 -5.33 11.30 9.54
CA ASN A 106 -4.95 12.57 10.17
C ASN A 106 -5.98 13.03 11.20
N ARG A 107 -7.28 12.94 10.89
CA ARG A 107 -8.36 13.26 11.83
C ARG A 107 -8.25 12.47 13.13
N TRP A 108 -7.94 11.18 13.07
CA TRP A 108 -7.81 10.33 14.25
C TRP A 108 -6.47 10.53 14.97
N ARG A 109 -5.38 10.73 14.22
CA ARG A 109 -4.04 11.02 14.77
C ARG A 109 -4.01 12.29 15.61
N HIS A 110 -4.78 13.31 15.24
CA HIS A 110 -4.91 14.53 16.04
C HIS A 110 -5.75 14.30 17.31
N LYS A 111 -6.84 13.53 17.22
CA LYS A 111 -7.67 13.20 18.41
C LYS A 111 -6.94 12.42 19.50
N THR A 112 -5.97 11.57 19.14
CA THR A 112 -5.19 10.79 20.13
C THR A 112 -4.10 11.60 20.82
N LYS A 113 -3.70 12.76 20.29
CA LYS A 113 -2.77 13.67 20.96
C LYS A 113 -3.43 14.46 22.08
N ASP A 114 -4.73 14.75 21.95
CA ASP A 114 -5.49 15.55 22.92
C ASP A 114 -6.15 14.71 24.02
N GLY A 115 -6.29 13.40 23.82
CA GLY A 115 -6.80 12.47 24.82
C GLY A 115 -5.71 11.52 25.27
N LYS A 116 -4.99 11.82 26.36
CA LYS A 116 -4.34 10.76 27.13
C LYS A 116 -5.47 9.82 27.59
N PRO A 117 -5.53 8.56 27.12
CA PRO A 117 -6.41 7.61 27.76
C PRO A 117 -5.72 7.29 29.09
N THR A 118 -6.35 7.65 30.20
CA THR A 118 -6.05 7.06 31.51
C THR A 118 -6.48 5.60 31.44
N ASP A 119 -5.73 4.77 30.73
CA ASP A 119 -6.12 3.38 30.51
C ASP A 119 -5.58 2.51 31.64
N GLN A 120 -6.40 2.40 32.68
CA GLN A 120 -6.32 1.34 33.68
C GLN A 120 -6.75 -0.03 33.12
N HIS A 121 -6.95 -0.19 31.81
CA HIS A 121 -7.07 -1.52 31.22
C HIS A 121 -5.74 -2.27 31.30
N LEU A 122 -5.63 -3.05 32.38
CA LEU A 122 -4.92 -4.31 32.49
C LEU A 122 -4.18 -4.66 31.19
N GLN A 123 -2.89 -4.36 31.19
CA GLN A 123 -1.90 -4.85 30.24
C GLN A 123 -2.08 -6.37 30.08
N ARG A 124 -2.93 -6.81 29.15
CA ARG A 124 -2.99 -8.21 28.69
C ARG A 124 -1.76 -8.44 27.84
N ARG A 125 -0.62 -8.45 28.51
CA ARG A 125 0.67 -8.77 27.92
C ARG A 125 0.58 -10.20 27.43
N TRP A 126 0.99 -10.41 26.18
CA TRP A 126 1.07 -11.74 25.62
C TRP A 126 1.92 -12.64 26.54
N ARG A 127 1.42 -13.83 26.84
CA ARG A 127 2.17 -14.87 27.55
C ARG A 127 2.28 -16.08 26.63
N PRO A 128 3.45 -16.74 26.59
CA PRO A 128 3.59 -17.97 25.82
C PRO A 128 2.64 -19.04 26.35
N PRO A 129 2.16 -19.96 25.50
CA PRO A 129 1.42 -21.13 25.94
C PRO A 129 2.25 -21.98 26.92
N LYS A 130 1.57 -22.73 27.78
CA LYS A 130 2.23 -23.72 28.64
C LYS A 130 2.96 -24.76 27.78
N GLU A 131 4.02 -25.32 28.34
CA GLU A 131 4.80 -26.40 27.73
C GLU A 131 3.89 -27.54 27.25
N GLY A 132 4.14 -28.06 26.04
CA GLY A 132 3.29 -29.04 25.36
C GLY A 132 2.03 -28.48 24.68
N ARG A 133 1.80 -27.15 24.66
CA ARG A 133 0.70 -26.52 23.92
C ARG A 133 1.22 -25.54 22.86
N MET A 134 0.60 -25.57 21.69
CA MET A 134 0.84 -24.61 20.62
C MET A 134 -0.39 -23.71 20.44
N LYS A 135 -0.17 -22.39 20.38
CA LYS A 135 -1.22 -21.42 20.02
C LYS A 135 -1.02 -21.01 18.58
N LEU A 136 -1.97 -21.38 17.73
CA LEU A 136 -2.07 -20.93 16.35
C LEU A 136 -3.08 -19.79 16.31
N ASN A 137 -2.64 -18.61 15.89
CA ASN A 137 -3.57 -17.56 15.49
C ASN A 137 -3.91 -17.80 14.02
N VAL A 138 -5.20 -17.85 13.70
CA VAL A 138 -5.71 -17.91 12.33
C VAL A 138 -6.56 -16.67 12.11
N ASP A 139 -5.88 -15.55 11.91
CA ASP A 139 -6.45 -14.30 11.44
C ASP A 139 -5.97 -14.06 10.00
N GLY A 140 -6.58 -14.79 9.07
CA GLY A 140 -6.31 -14.68 7.65
C GLY A 140 -7.57 -14.31 6.87
N SER A 141 -7.54 -13.16 6.20
CA SER A 141 -8.49 -12.76 5.14
C SER A 141 -7.75 -12.05 4.02
#